data_AF-A0A1X7HSV9-F1
#
_entry.id   AF-A0A1X7HSV9-F1
#
_cell.length_a   1.000
_cell.length_b   1.000
_cell.length_c   1.000
_cell.angle_alpha   90.00
_cell.angle_beta   90.00
_cell.angle_gamma   90.00
#
_symmetry.space_group_name_H-M   'P 1'
#
loop_
_entity.id
_entity.type
_entity.pdbx_description
1 polymer ?
#
loop_
_entity_poly.entity_id
_entity_poly.type
_entity_poly.pdbx_seq_one_letter_code
_entity_poly.pdbx_strand_id
1 'polypeptide(L)'
;MSLAEWIDGFFGSMEGLLAVLLSAAVFLGIYIYSATRLQAARTETLERIRQSLTLYTQLAGPLTAVIEHPDEADLPDEQLVGLLQECKAADRLTMDLLEQIDNYLRDRDDSRLPQLSRTLEREMNGLVRERGELLRRIETPGWGSGLWLLLKPAVPGVAFAAAVFWTFELISELQYPEAWTAPEVWCLWLSWMIATVSFYRLLMDSRRRSLGVIFYGLHFLIAATALPNLVWPEASPYVLATQLMLYLTGFWFTSTRSRKERPYAGHPELLEMYSQHPGAASEDDIQSAKCPSPLPPRDGSTGSKHRSLK
;
A
#
# COMPACT_ATOMS: atom_id res chain seq x y z
N MET A 1 8.91 -43.64 -3.28
CA MET A 1 7.57 -43.62 -2.63
C MET A 1 6.52 -43.41 -3.70
N SER A 2 5.53 -44.31 -3.78
CA SER A 2 4.38 -44.11 -4.66
C SER A 2 3.36 -43.16 -4.03
N LEU A 3 2.58 -42.46 -4.86
CA LEU A 3 1.54 -41.52 -4.39
C LEU A 3 0.47 -42.25 -3.54
N ALA A 4 0.23 -43.53 -3.81
CA ALA A 4 -0.67 -44.38 -3.05
C ALA A 4 -0.14 -44.68 -1.64
N GLU A 5 1.14 -45.02 -1.47
CA GLU A 5 1.76 -45.23 -0.15
C GLU A 5 1.79 -43.94 0.70
N TRP A 6 1.97 -42.79 0.05
CA TRP A 6 1.93 -41.49 0.73
C TRP A 6 0.52 -41.13 1.21
N ILE A 7 -0.50 -41.39 0.40
CA ILE A 7 -1.91 -41.22 0.78
C ILE A 7 -2.27 -42.20 1.91
N ASP A 8 -1.88 -43.47 1.81
CA ASP A 8 -2.22 -44.47 2.83
C ASP A 8 -1.53 -44.18 4.18
N GLY A 9 -0.31 -43.63 4.16
CA GLY A 9 0.38 -43.17 5.37
C GLY A 9 -0.28 -41.95 6.04
N PHE A 10 -0.84 -41.02 5.27
CA PHE A 10 -1.51 -39.82 5.80
C PHE A 10 -2.97 -40.04 6.18
N PHE A 11 -3.71 -40.86 5.43
CA PHE A 11 -5.14 -41.10 5.64
C PHE A 11 -5.44 -42.40 6.40
N GLY A 12 -4.46 -43.31 6.51
CA GLY A 12 -4.60 -44.57 7.25
C GLY A 12 -4.55 -44.43 8.77
N SER A 13 -4.09 -43.28 9.29
CA SER A 13 -4.10 -42.98 10.73
C SER A 13 -5.12 -41.88 11.07
N MET A 14 -5.80 -42.03 12.22
CA MET A 14 -6.75 -41.04 12.71
C MET A 14 -6.09 -39.67 12.96
N GLU A 15 -4.82 -39.67 13.36
CA GLU A 15 -4.01 -38.47 13.57
C GLU A 15 -3.73 -37.74 12.25
N GLY A 16 -3.39 -38.48 11.18
CA GLY A 16 -3.13 -37.89 9.87
C GLY A 16 -4.40 -37.31 9.23
N LEU A 17 -5.55 -37.98 9.39
CA LEU A 17 -6.84 -37.45 8.95
C LEU A 17 -7.21 -36.16 9.70
N LEU A 18 -6.99 -36.11 11.02
CA LEU A 18 -7.18 -34.88 11.82
C LEU A 18 -6.24 -33.76 11.38
N ALA A 19 -4.98 -34.06 11.09
CA ALA A 19 -4.01 -33.09 10.62
C ALA A 19 -4.40 -32.50 9.25
N VAL A 20 -4.88 -33.34 8.31
CA VAL A 20 -5.36 -32.88 7.00
C VAL A 20 -6.60 -31.99 7.15
N LEU A 21 -7.57 -32.38 7.99
CA LEU A 21 -8.76 -31.58 8.26
C LEU A 21 -8.40 -30.23 8.90
N LEU A 22 -7.49 -30.22 9.87
CA LEU A 22 -7.03 -28.98 10.51
C LEU A 22 -6.31 -28.08 9.52
N SER A 23 -5.42 -28.64 8.69
CA SER A 23 -4.70 -27.90 7.65
C SER A 23 -5.66 -27.30 6.62
N ALA A 24 -6.66 -28.07 6.18
CA ALA A 24 -7.71 -27.58 5.29
C ALA A 24 -8.54 -26.45 5.94
N ALA A 25 -8.89 -26.58 7.22
CA ALA A 25 -9.63 -25.55 7.97
C ALA A 25 -8.81 -24.26 8.12
N VAL A 26 -7.52 -24.36 8.46
CA VAL A 26 -6.62 -23.20 8.57
C VAL A 26 -6.43 -22.54 7.21
N PHE A 27 -6.18 -23.32 6.16
CA PHE A 27 -6.05 -22.81 4.80
C PHE A 27 -7.32 -22.08 4.36
N LEU A 28 -8.49 -22.67 4.59
CA LEU A 28 -9.78 -22.06 4.26
C LEU A 28 -10.02 -20.78 5.06
N GLY A 29 -9.66 -20.75 6.34
CA GLY A 29 -9.74 -19.56 7.19
C GLY A 29 -8.87 -18.42 6.66
N ILE A 30 -7.59 -18.70 6.33
CA ILE A 30 -6.66 -17.73 5.74
C ILE A 30 -7.17 -17.24 4.38
N TYR A 31 -7.69 -18.15 3.56
CA TYR A 31 -8.24 -17.83 2.24
C TYR A 31 -9.44 -16.90 2.36
N ILE A 32 -10.43 -17.24 3.20
CA ILE A 32 -11.63 -16.42 3.42
C ILE A 32 -11.22 -15.05 3.95
N TYR A 33 -10.36 -14.98 4.97
CA TYR A 33 -9.87 -13.72 5.51
C TYR A 33 -9.17 -12.85 4.45
N SER A 34 -8.31 -13.47 3.63
CA SER A 34 -7.59 -12.75 2.58
C SER A 34 -8.53 -12.27 1.48
N ALA A 35 -9.53 -13.09 1.11
CA ALA A 35 -10.53 -12.75 0.11
C ALA A 35 -11.44 -11.61 0.58
N THR A 36 -11.94 -11.68 1.82
CA THR A 36 -12.80 -10.63 2.39
C THR A 36 -12.04 -9.33 2.55
N ARG A 37 -10.77 -9.36 3.01
CA ARG A 37 -9.93 -8.16 3.10
C ARG A 37 -9.67 -7.53 1.73
N LEU A 38 -9.38 -8.35 0.72
CA LEU A 38 -9.11 -7.86 -0.63
C LEU A 38 -10.37 -7.29 -1.30
N GLN A 39 -11.54 -7.88 -1.03
CA GLN A 39 -12.83 -7.36 -1.47
C GLN A 39 -13.18 -6.06 -0.75
N ALA A 40 -13.02 -6.01 0.58
CA ALA A 40 -13.29 -4.83 1.40
C ALA A 40 -12.47 -3.62 0.95
N ALA A 41 -11.17 -3.80 0.68
CA ALA A 41 -10.31 -2.73 0.19
C ALA A 41 -10.79 -2.17 -1.17
N ARG A 42 -11.36 -3.02 -2.04
CA ARG A 42 -11.90 -2.58 -3.35
C ARG A 42 -13.22 -1.85 -3.21
N THR A 43 -14.13 -2.34 -2.37
CA THR A 43 -15.41 -1.69 -2.12
C THR A 43 -15.21 -0.35 -1.44
N GLU A 44 -14.27 -0.27 -0.49
CA GLU A 44 -13.89 0.98 0.17
C GLU A 44 -13.35 2.00 -0.84
N THR A 45 -12.48 1.58 -1.76
CA THR A 45 -11.96 2.47 -2.81
C THR A 45 -13.09 3.02 -3.71
N LEU A 46 -14.05 2.17 -4.09
CA LEU A 46 -15.21 2.59 -4.88
C LEU A 46 -16.12 3.55 -4.10
N GLU A 47 -16.32 3.29 -2.82
CA GLU A 47 -17.14 4.13 -1.96
C GLU A 47 -16.52 5.52 -1.79
N ARG A 48 -15.20 5.60 -1.57
CA ARG A 48 -14.47 6.88 -1.53
C ARG A 48 -14.61 7.67 -2.83
N ILE A 49 -14.50 7.01 -3.99
CA ILE A 49 -14.72 7.67 -5.29
C ILE A 49 -16.16 8.18 -5.39
N ARG A 50 -17.15 7.38 -5.00
CA ARG A 50 -18.57 7.78 -5.00
C ARG A 50 -18.83 8.99 -4.10
N GLN A 51 -18.26 9.01 -2.91
CA GLN A 51 -18.37 10.13 -1.97
C GLN A 51 -17.76 11.41 -2.57
N SER A 52 -16.54 11.34 -3.10
CA SER A 52 -15.89 12.49 -3.75
C SER A 52 -16.69 13.02 -4.94
N LEU A 53 -17.22 12.13 -5.78
CA LEU A 53 -18.04 12.51 -6.93
C LEU A 53 -19.36 13.16 -6.49
N THR A 54 -19.96 12.69 -5.40
CA THR A 54 -21.20 13.28 -4.86
C THR A 54 -20.96 14.73 -4.44
N LEU A 55 -19.87 15.00 -3.70
CA LEU A 55 -19.47 16.36 -3.31
C LEU A 55 -19.20 17.25 -4.54
N TYR A 56 -18.51 16.73 -5.57
CA TYR A 56 -18.22 17.49 -6.78
C TYR A 56 -19.48 17.81 -7.58
N THR A 57 -20.42 16.87 -7.69
CA THR A 57 -21.70 17.13 -8.36
C THR A 57 -22.57 18.14 -7.61
N GLN A 58 -22.51 18.16 -6.28
CA GLN A 58 -23.22 19.15 -5.46
C GLN A 58 -22.64 20.56 -5.63
N LEU A 59 -21.33 20.69 -5.86
CA LEU A 59 -20.69 21.97 -6.16
C LEU A 59 -20.91 22.41 -7.62
N ALA A 60 -20.90 21.48 -8.58
CA ALA A 60 -20.98 21.79 -10.01
C ALA A 60 -22.27 22.52 -10.41
N GLY A 61 -23.42 22.15 -9.83
CA GLY A 61 -24.71 22.80 -10.12
C GLY A 61 -24.74 24.28 -9.74
N PRO A 62 -24.53 24.62 -8.45
CA PRO A 62 -24.45 26.01 -7.97
C PRO A 62 -23.35 26.82 -8.67
N LEU A 63 -22.18 26.21 -8.92
CA LEU A 63 -21.09 26.87 -9.60
C LEU A 63 -21.46 27.26 -11.04
N THR A 64 -22.16 26.39 -11.76
CA THR A 64 -22.62 26.66 -13.14
C THR A 64 -23.71 27.74 -13.15
N ALA A 65 -24.62 27.71 -12.17
CA ALA A 65 -25.68 28.72 -12.04
C ALA A 65 -25.11 30.13 -11.81
N VAL A 66 -24.08 30.27 -10.96
CA VAL A 66 -23.41 31.55 -10.71
C VAL A 66 -22.61 32.04 -11.94
N ILE A 67 -22.04 31.13 -12.73
CA ILE A 67 -21.31 31.49 -13.95
C ILE A 67 -22.25 31.94 -15.08
N GLU A 68 -23.37 31.25 -15.28
CA GLU A 68 -24.30 31.52 -16.39
C GLU A 68 -25.24 32.70 -16.11
N HIS A 69 -25.66 32.89 -14.86
CA HIS A 69 -26.63 33.91 -14.47
C HIS A 69 -26.13 34.72 -13.25
N PRO A 70 -25.03 35.48 -13.37
CA PRO A 70 -24.43 36.20 -12.25
C PRO A 70 -25.36 37.24 -11.61
N ASP A 71 -26.28 37.82 -12.38
CA ASP A 71 -27.24 38.84 -11.91
C ASP A 71 -28.57 38.25 -11.39
N GLU A 72 -28.83 36.95 -11.60
CA GLU A 72 -30.09 36.26 -11.29
C GLU A 72 -29.90 35.07 -10.32
N ALA A 73 -28.66 34.69 -10.06
CA ALA A 73 -28.30 33.65 -9.11
C ALA A 73 -28.55 34.16 -7.67
N ASP A 74 -29.73 33.86 -7.15
CA ASP A 74 -30.16 34.09 -5.76
C ASP A 74 -29.43 33.17 -4.75
N LEU A 75 -28.20 32.75 -5.08
CA LEU A 75 -27.33 31.93 -4.25
C LEU A 75 -26.50 32.87 -3.38
N PRO A 76 -26.66 32.83 -2.04
CA PRO A 76 -25.81 33.61 -1.15
C PRO A 76 -24.35 33.21 -1.39
N ASP A 77 -23.46 34.19 -1.56
CA ASP A 77 -22.00 33.99 -1.66
C ASP A 77 -21.49 33.10 -0.51
N GLU A 78 -22.12 33.20 0.68
CA GLU A 78 -21.85 32.33 1.84
C GLU A 78 -22.19 30.85 1.62
N GLN A 79 -23.22 30.54 0.83
CA GLN A 79 -23.61 29.17 0.50
C GLN A 79 -22.63 28.54 -0.51
N LEU A 80 -22.15 29.33 -1.48
CA LEU A 80 -21.10 28.89 -2.41
C LEU A 80 -19.77 28.64 -1.68
N VAL A 81 -19.39 29.54 -0.77
CA VAL A 81 -18.23 29.39 0.12
C VAL A 81 -18.37 28.12 0.99
N GLY A 82 -19.55 27.85 1.54
CA GLY A 82 -19.83 26.63 2.30
C GLY A 82 -19.61 25.36 1.47
N LEU A 83 -20.14 25.30 0.25
CA LEU A 83 -19.98 24.16 -0.64
C LEU A 83 -18.52 23.96 -1.11
N LEU A 84 -17.77 25.05 -1.32
CA LEU A 84 -16.34 25.00 -1.63
C LEU A 84 -15.52 24.46 -0.45
N GLN A 85 -15.89 24.84 0.79
CA GLN A 85 -15.28 24.30 2.01
C GLN A 85 -15.62 22.81 2.22
N GLU A 86 -16.84 22.38 1.91
CA GLU A 86 -17.22 20.96 1.93
C GLU A 86 -16.47 20.16 0.85
N CYS A 87 -16.27 20.74 -0.33
CA CYS A 87 -15.49 20.14 -1.41
C CYS A 87 -14.01 19.96 -1.03
N LYS A 88 -13.46 20.86 -0.21
CA LYS A 88 -12.10 20.74 0.37
C LYS A 88 -11.96 19.53 1.29
N ALA A 89 -13.05 19.04 1.89
CA ALA A 89 -13.05 17.86 2.73
C ALA A 89 -13.06 16.53 1.94
N ALA A 90 -13.12 16.57 0.61
CA ALA A 90 -13.12 15.36 -0.22
C ALA A 90 -11.76 14.63 -0.19
N ASP A 91 -11.78 13.32 0.06
CA ASP A 91 -10.59 12.46 0.21
C ASP A 91 -9.72 12.36 -1.06
N ARG A 92 -10.25 12.72 -2.24
CA ARG A 92 -9.56 12.62 -3.55
C ARG A 92 -9.47 13.95 -4.30
N LEU A 93 -9.18 15.05 -3.59
CA LEU A 93 -8.93 16.34 -4.22
C LEU A 93 -7.50 16.42 -4.79
N THR A 94 -7.36 16.85 -6.04
CA THR A 94 -6.03 17.15 -6.61
C THR A 94 -5.51 18.47 -6.07
N MET A 95 -4.18 18.57 -5.94
CA MET A 95 -3.52 19.77 -5.39
C MET A 95 -3.81 21.02 -6.23
N ASP A 96 -3.98 20.87 -7.54
CA ASP A 96 -4.33 21.97 -8.44
C ASP A 96 -5.76 22.50 -8.18
N LEU A 97 -6.73 21.59 -7.99
CA LEU A 97 -8.10 21.98 -7.63
C LEU A 97 -8.16 22.61 -6.22
N LEU A 98 -7.38 22.08 -5.27
CA LEU A 98 -7.26 22.67 -3.93
C LEU A 98 -6.72 24.10 -3.95
N GLU A 99 -5.64 24.32 -4.71
CA GLU A 99 -5.00 25.63 -4.84
C GLU A 99 -5.95 26.64 -5.52
N GLN A 100 -6.72 26.21 -6.53
CA GLN A 100 -7.72 27.05 -7.18
C GLN A 100 -8.88 27.40 -6.24
N ILE A 101 -9.35 26.47 -5.40
CA ILE A 101 -10.37 26.72 -4.37
C ILE A 101 -9.84 27.72 -3.33
N ASP A 102 -8.64 27.50 -2.80
CA ASP A 102 -8.05 28.38 -1.77
C ASP A 102 -7.79 29.80 -2.32
N ASN A 103 -7.36 29.91 -3.59
CA ASN A 103 -7.18 31.20 -4.26
C ASN A 103 -8.50 31.94 -4.47
N TYR A 104 -9.59 31.23 -4.80
CA TYR A 104 -10.91 31.84 -4.90
C TYR A 104 -11.44 32.27 -3.51
N LEU A 105 -11.32 31.43 -2.48
CA LEU A 105 -11.75 31.75 -1.12
C LEU A 105 -11.02 32.98 -0.54
N ARG A 106 -9.77 33.21 -0.95
CA ARG A 106 -8.96 34.35 -0.52
C ARG A 106 -9.30 35.65 -1.24
N ASP A 107 -9.42 35.59 -2.57
CA ASP A 107 -9.54 36.79 -3.40
C ASP A 107 -10.99 37.15 -3.73
N ARG A 108 -11.95 36.20 -3.55
CA ARG A 108 -13.36 36.30 -3.95
C ARG A 108 -13.57 36.90 -5.34
N ASP A 109 -12.77 36.42 -6.27
CA ASP A 109 -12.70 36.93 -7.64
C ASP A 109 -13.53 36.04 -8.58
N ASP A 110 -14.71 36.52 -8.96
CA ASP A 110 -15.67 35.80 -9.81
C ASP A 110 -15.12 35.49 -11.21
N SER A 111 -14.09 36.22 -11.66
CA SER A 111 -13.43 35.95 -12.95
C SER A 111 -12.71 34.58 -12.99
N ARG A 112 -12.44 33.99 -11.82
CA ARG A 112 -11.78 32.68 -11.67
C ARG A 112 -12.75 31.51 -11.62
N LEU A 113 -14.04 31.76 -11.40
CA LEU A 113 -15.09 30.73 -11.34
C LEU A 113 -15.17 29.87 -12.62
N PRO A 114 -15.06 30.42 -13.85
CA PRO A 114 -15.07 29.61 -15.07
C PRO A 114 -13.83 28.72 -15.23
N GLN A 115 -12.69 29.09 -14.64
CA GLN A 115 -11.51 28.25 -14.63
C GLN A 115 -11.67 27.12 -13.62
N LEU A 116 -12.19 27.44 -12.43
CA LEU A 116 -12.47 26.46 -11.38
C LEU A 116 -13.48 25.41 -11.85
N SER A 117 -14.56 25.82 -12.53
CA SER A 117 -15.57 24.88 -13.07
C SER A 117 -14.98 23.92 -14.10
N ARG A 118 -14.13 24.40 -15.01
CA ARG A 118 -13.43 23.56 -15.99
C ARG A 118 -12.47 22.57 -15.32
N THR A 119 -11.76 22.98 -14.27
CA THR A 119 -10.88 22.08 -13.50
C THR A 119 -11.70 21.03 -12.76
N LEU A 120 -12.79 21.43 -12.10
CA LEU A 120 -13.72 20.54 -11.42
C LEU A 120 -14.32 19.50 -12.37
N GLU A 121 -14.78 19.92 -13.56
CA GLU A 121 -15.30 19.01 -14.59
C GLU A 121 -14.25 18.02 -15.09
N ARG A 122 -13.00 18.44 -15.25
CA ARG A 122 -11.90 17.53 -15.64
C ARG A 122 -11.65 16.48 -14.58
N GLU A 123 -11.61 16.88 -13.31
CA GLU A 123 -11.44 15.95 -12.18
C GLU A 123 -12.62 14.99 -12.04
N MET A 124 -13.85 15.50 -12.16
CA MET A 124 -15.06 14.68 -12.17
C MET A 124 -15.02 13.65 -13.30
N ASN A 125 -14.67 14.05 -14.52
CA ASN A 125 -14.52 13.13 -15.66
C ASN A 125 -13.38 12.11 -15.44
N GLY A 126 -12.29 12.52 -14.80
CA GLY A 126 -11.19 11.64 -14.39
C GLY A 126 -11.67 10.56 -13.42
N LEU A 127 -12.41 10.95 -12.38
CA LEU A 127 -12.99 10.03 -11.39
C LEU A 127 -14.06 9.12 -11.99
N VAL A 128 -14.91 9.62 -12.89
CA VAL A 128 -15.88 8.79 -13.62
C VAL A 128 -15.16 7.72 -14.44
N ARG A 129 -14.07 8.10 -15.13
CA ARG A 129 -13.25 7.15 -15.90
C ARG A 129 -12.58 6.12 -14.99
N GLU A 130 -11.99 6.54 -13.88
CA GLU A 130 -11.36 5.64 -12.90
C GLU A 130 -12.40 4.67 -12.30
N ARG A 131 -13.58 5.17 -11.93
CA ARG A 131 -14.70 4.33 -11.47
C ARG A 131 -15.11 3.32 -12.54
N GLY A 132 -15.27 3.75 -13.79
CA GLY A 132 -15.62 2.89 -14.90
C GLY A 132 -14.58 1.79 -15.15
N GLU A 133 -13.30 2.12 -15.06
CA GLU A 133 -12.21 1.15 -15.19
C GLU A 133 -12.16 0.16 -14.01
N LEU A 134 -12.37 0.63 -12.78
CA LEU A 134 -12.45 -0.20 -11.59
C LEU A 134 -13.67 -1.14 -11.64
N LEU A 135 -14.83 -0.61 -12.01
CA LEU A 135 -16.06 -1.37 -12.13
C LEU A 135 -15.94 -2.42 -13.23
N ARG A 136 -15.38 -2.06 -14.39
CA ARG A 136 -15.12 -3.00 -15.49
C ARG A 136 -14.19 -4.13 -15.06
N ARG A 137 -13.16 -3.85 -14.25
CA ARG A 137 -12.26 -4.87 -13.69
C ARG A 137 -12.95 -5.82 -12.70
N ILE A 138 -14.02 -5.35 -12.04
CA ILE A 138 -14.79 -6.15 -11.08
C ILE A 138 -15.84 -7.00 -11.80
N GLU A 139 -16.59 -6.40 -12.74
CA GLU A 139 -17.72 -7.04 -13.43
C GLU A 139 -17.27 -7.94 -14.59
N THR A 140 -16.22 -7.56 -15.31
CA THR A 140 -15.72 -8.30 -16.49
C THR A 140 -14.20 -8.50 -16.41
N PRO A 141 -13.70 -9.22 -15.40
CA PRO A 141 -12.29 -9.61 -15.39
C PRO A 141 -12.02 -10.49 -16.62
N GLY A 142 -11.03 -10.13 -17.43
CA GLY A 142 -10.54 -11.01 -18.49
C GLY A 142 -10.09 -12.34 -17.89
N TRP A 143 -10.14 -13.43 -18.66
CA TRP A 143 -9.96 -14.80 -18.17
C TRP A 143 -8.71 -14.99 -17.29
N GLY A 144 -7.56 -14.42 -17.71
CA GLY A 144 -6.33 -14.44 -16.92
C GLY A 144 -6.39 -13.60 -15.63
N SER A 145 -7.01 -12.43 -15.66
CA SER A 145 -7.21 -11.61 -14.46
C SER A 145 -8.23 -12.22 -13.49
N GLY A 146 -9.27 -12.88 -14.00
CA GLY A 146 -10.29 -13.56 -13.19
C GLY A 146 -9.71 -14.77 -12.46
N LEU A 147 -8.90 -15.58 -13.14
CA LEU A 147 -8.15 -16.66 -12.49
C LEU A 147 -7.20 -16.11 -11.43
N TRP A 148 -6.47 -15.04 -11.74
CA TRP A 148 -5.59 -14.39 -10.77
C TRP A 148 -6.35 -13.83 -9.57
N LEU A 149 -7.56 -13.30 -9.77
CA LEU A 149 -8.45 -12.80 -8.72
C LEU A 149 -8.89 -13.90 -7.75
N LEU A 150 -9.12 -15.11 -8.26
CA LEU A 150 -9.44 -16.30 -7.46
C LEU A 150 -8.21 -16.89 -6.77
N LEU A 151 -7.05 -16.86 -7.43
CA LEU A 151 -5.82 -17.45 -6.91
C LEU A 151 -5.12 -16.53 -5.89
N LYS A 152 -5.22 -15.21 -6.04
CA LYS A 152 -4.51 -14.24 -5.20
C LYS A 152 -4.81 -14.40 -3.69
N PRO A 153 -6.06 -14.65 -3.25
CA PRO A 153 -6.34 -14.93 -1.83
C PRO A 153 -5.75 -16.25 -1.31
N ALA A 154 -5.40 -17.20 -2.19
CA ALA A 154 -4.74 -18.45 -1.80
C ALA A 154 -3.24 -18.29 -1.55
N VAL A 155 -2.61 -17.23 -2.08
CA VAL A 155 -1.16 -17.00 -1.97
C VAL A 155 -0.65 -17.01 -0.53
N PRO A 156 -1.28 -16.34 0.46
CA PRO A 156 -0.82 -16.40 1.85
C PRO A 156 -0.92 -17.80 2.45
N GLY A 157 -1.99 -18.55 2.11
CA GLY A 157 -2.18 -19.93 2.56
C GLY A 157 -1.13 -20.88 1.97
N VAL A 158 -0.82 -20.74 0.68
CA VAL A 158 0.24 -21.51 0.02
C VAL A 158 1.62 -21.18 0.60
N ALA A 159 1.91 -19.89 0.85
CA ALA A 159 3.16 -19.48 1.47
C ALA A 159 3.31 -20.03 2.90
N PHE A 160 2.22 -20.03 3.67
CA PHE A 160 2.19 -20.65 5.00
C PHE A 160 2.43 -22.16 4.94
N ALA A 161 1.73 -22.87 4.04
CA ALA A 161 1.90 -24.30 3.85
C ALA A 161 3.33 -24.65 3.43
N ALA A 162 3.94 -23.87 2.53
CA ALA A 162 5.33 -24.03 2.14
C ALA A 162 6.28 -23.81 3.34
N ALA A 163 6.08 -22.76 4.13
CA ALA A 163 6.88 -22.52 5.33
C ALA A 163 6.79 -23.69 6.33
N VAL A 164 5.57 -24.21 6.58
CA VAL A 164 5.35 -25.38 7.44
C VAL A 164 6.07 -26.62 6.87
N PHE A 165 5.96 -26.85 5.56
CA PHE A 165 6.63 -27.96 4.89
C PHE A 165 8.16 -27.88 5.06
N TRP A 166 8.78 -26.74 4.79
CA TRP A 166 10.23 -26.56 4.97
C TRP A 166 10.66 -26.71 6.43
N THR A 167 9.86 -26.24 7.39
CA THR A 167 10.14 -26.47 8.81
C THR A 167 10.00 -27.93 9.22
N PHE A 168 9.05 -28.66 8.62
CA PHE A 168 8.89 -30.09 8.87
C PHE A 168 10.10 -30.87 8.35
N GLU A 169 10.57 -30.56 7.15
CA GLU A 169 11.79 -31.15 6.57
C GLU A 169 13.00 -30.90 7.50
N LEU A 170 13.17 -29.67 7.97
CA LEU A 170 14.22 -29.31 8.95
C LEU A 170 14.11 -30.15 10.22
N ILE A 171 12.91 -30.27 10.81
CA ILE A 171 12.69 -31.04 12.04
C ILE A 171 13.01 -32.52 11.81
N SER A 172 12.66 -33.08 10.65
CA SER A 172 12.99 -34.45 10.27
C SER A 172 14.50 -34.66 10.24
N GLU A 173 15.26 -33.75 9.64
CA GLU A 173 16.72 -33.80 9.61
C GLU A 173 17.35 -33.63 11.00
N LEU A 174 16.78 -32.75 11.85
CA LEU A 174 17.23 -32.54 13.23
C LEU A 174 17.02 -33.73 14.17
N GLN A 175 16.31 -34.77 13.74
CA GLN A 175 16.25 -36.05 14.48
C GLN A 175 17.62 -36.72 14.54
N TYR A 176 18.50 -36.43 13.58
CA TYR A 176 19.89 -36.88 13.58
C TYR A 176 20.78 -35.87 14.32
N PRO A 177 21.60 -36.31 15.29
CA PRO A 177 22.43 -35.41 16.10
C PRO A 177 23.48 -34.65 15.28
N GLU A 178 23.91 -35.20 14.15
CA GLU A 178 24.89 -34.58 13.24
C GLU A 178 24.32 -33.36 12.51
N ALA A 179 23.00 -33.31 12.28
CA ALA A 179 22.34 -32.21 11.59
C ALA A 179 22.33 -30.91 12.42
N TRP A 180 22.45 -31.00 13.74
CA TRP A 180 22.50 -29.83 14.63
C TRP A 180 23.73 -28.96 14.40
N THR A 181 24.86 -29.59 14.05
CA THR A 181 26.15 -28.91 13.83
C THR A 181 26.44 -28.68 12.36
N ALA A 182 25.68 -29.28 11.45
CA ALA A 182 25.83 -29.12 10.01
C ALA A 182 25.24 -27.77 9.55
N PRO A 183 26.07 -26.79 9.14
CA PRO A 183 25.57 -25.47 8.71
C PRO A 183 24.74 -25.54 7.42
N GLU A 184 24.95 -26.58 6.61
CA GLU A 184 24.26 -26.81 5.34
C GLU A 184 22.75 -27.00 5.52
N VAL A 185 22.33 -27.72 6.58
CA VAL A 185 20.92 -27.97 6.88
C VAL A 185 20.19 -26.67 7.23
N TRP A 186 20.83 -25.85 8.07
CA TRP A 186 20.31 -24.54 8.46
C TRP A 186 20.28 -23.54 7.29
N CYS A 187 21.32 -23.52 6.47
CA CYS A 187 21.39 -22.66 5.28
C CYS A 187 20.34 -23.05 4.23
N LEU A 188 20.10 -24.35 4.05
CA LEU A 188 19.07 -24.88 3.15
C LEU A 188 17.68 -24.42 3.58
N TRP A 189 17.33 -24.61 4.86
CA TRP A 189 16.07 -24.14 5.42
C TRP A 189 15.89 -22.63 5.26
N LEU A 190 16.91 -21.85 5.63
CA LEU A 190 16.84 -20.39 5.57
C LEU A 190 16.69 -19.89 4.13
N SER A 191 17.37 -20.54 3.18
CA SER A 191 17.27 -20.22 1.76
C SER A 191 15.86 -20.45 1.20
N TRP A 192 15.23 -21.58 1.55
CA TRP A 192 13.84 -21.88 1.18
C TRP A 192 12.83 -20.93 1.82
N MET A 193 13.06 -20.51 3.06
CA MET A 193 12.23 -19.50 3.73
C MET A 193 12.33 -18.14 3.04
N ILE A 194 13.55 -17.69 2.70
CA ILE A 194 13.79 -16.43 1.98
C ILE A 194 13.15 -16.46 0.59
N ALA A 195 13.25 -17.59 -0.12
CA ALA A 195 12.61 -17.78 -1.42
C ALA A 195 11.09 -17.71 -1.30
N THR A 196 10.50 -18.36 -0.29
CA THR A 196 9.05 -18.37 -0.03
C THR A 196 8.53 -16.96 0.26
N VAL A 197 9.22 -16.20 1.11
CA VAL A 197 8.86 -14.81 1.42
C VAL A 197 9.01 -13.89 0.19
N SER A 198 10.07 -14.08 -0.60
CA SER A 198 10.30 -13.29 -1.82
C SER A 198 9.23 -13.58 -2.87
N PHE A 199 8.85 -14.84 -3.04
CA PHE A 199 7.76 -15.26 -3.92
C PHE A 199 6.41 -14.71 -3.45
N TYR A 200 6.13 -14.76 -2.14
CA TYR A 200 4.95 -14.13 -1.56
C TYR A 200 4.87 -12.63 -1.88
N ARG A 201 5.98 -11.90 -1.72
CA ARG A 201 6.05 -10.46 -2.04
C ARG A 201 5.82 -10.18 -3.53
N LEU A 202 6.42 -10.99 -4.40
CA LEU A 202 6.24 -10.90 -5.86
C LEU A 202 4.76 -11.00 -6.26
N LEU A 203 4.00 -11.89 -5.62
CA LEU A 203 2.60 -12.12 -5.96
C LEU A 203 1.64 -11.12 -5.28
N MET A 204 1.90 -10.71 -4.04
CA MET A 204 0.93 -9.91 -3.29
C MET A 204 1.08 -8.40 -3.50
N ASP A 205 2.30 -7.88 -3.68
CA ASP A 205 2.60 -6.45 -3.71
C ASP A 205 2.40 -5.80 -5.09
N SER A 206 1.20 -5.94 -5.68
CA SER A 206 0.87 -5.39 -7.01
C SER A 206 0.57 -3.88 -7.03
N ARG A 207 0.71 -3.17 -5.90
CA ARG A 207 0.28 -1.77 -5.74
C ARG A 207 1.35 -0.76 -6.18
N ARG A 208 2.64 -1.12 -6.16
CA ARG A 208 3.75 -0.21 -6.44
C ARG A 208 4.09 -0.12 -7.94
N ARG A 209 3.23 0.56 -8.71
CA ARG A 209 3.37 0.72 -10.17
C ARG A 209 4.61 1.50 -10.62
N SER A 210 5.21 2.37 -9.80
CA SER A 210 6.31 3.26 -10.22
C SER A 210 7.70 2.62 -10.15
N LEU A 211 7.94 1.65 -9.25
CA LEU A 211 9.22 0.95 -9.08
C LEU A 211 9.16 -0.55 -9.45
N GLY A 212 8.04 -0.97 -10.06
CA GLY A 212 7.62 -2.37 -10.13
C GLY A 212 8.62 -3.30 -10.80
N VAL A 213 9.18 -2.97 -11.96
CA VAL A 213 9.97 -3.93 -12.75
C VAL A 213 11.26 -4.36 -12.05
N ILE A 214 11.99 -3.41 -11.45
CA ILE A 214 13.25 -3.70 -10.75
C ILE A 214 12.97 -4.45 -9.45
N PHE A 215 11.93 -4.04 -8.72
CA PHE A 215 11.52 -4.70 -7.47
C PHE A 215 11.06 -6.14 -7.71
N TYR A 216 10.22 -6.38 -8.72
CA TYR A 216 9.78 -7.74 -9.08
C TYR A 216 10.90 -8.57 -9.67
N GLY A 217 11.76 -7.97 -10.52
CA GLY A 217 12.92 -8.64 -11.09
C GLY A 217 13.89 -9.12 -10.00
N LEU A 218 14.10 -8.31 -8.96
CA LEU A 218 14.94 -8.68 -7.83
C LEU A 218 14.34 -9.82 -7.01
N HIS A 219 13.07 -9.73 -6.61
CA HIS A 219 12.42 -10.80 -5.85
C HIS A 219 12.30 -12.10 -6.64
N PHE A 220 12.10 -12.01 -7.95
CA PHE A 220 12.15 -13.15 -8.86
C PHE A 220 13.55 -13.77 -8.89
N LEU A 221 14.61 -12.96 -9.01
CA LEU A 221 15.99 -13.45 -9.02
C LEU A 221 16.34 -14.14 -7.69
N ILE A 222 15.94 -13.58 -6.55
CA ILE A 222 16.15 -14.18 -5.22
C ILE A 222 15.42 -15.52 -5.07
N ALA A 223 14.21 -15.64 -5.63
CA ALA A 223 13.48 -16.90 -5.64
C ALA A 223 14.12 -17.91 -6.61
N ALA A 224 14.57 -17.45 -7.78
CA ALA A 224 15.22 -18.29 -8.78
C ALA A 224 16.57 -18.85 -8.31
N THR A 225 17.32 -18.10 -7.50
CA THR A 225 18.58 -18.60 -6.93
C THR A 225 18.39 -19.74 -5.93
N ALA A 226 17.17 -20.01 -5.45
CA ALA A 226 16.89 -21.17 -4.61
C ALA A 226 16.72 -22.47 -5.41
N LEU A 227 16.45 -22.40 -6.73
CA LEU A 227 16.26 -23.59 -7.57
C LEU A 227 17.47 -24.56 -7.58
N PRO A 228 18.73 -24.09 -7.63
CA PRO A 228 19.90 -24.95 -7.50
C PRO A 228 19.92 -25.83 -6.25
N ASN A 229 19.31 -25.41 -5.13
CA ASN A 229 19.23 -26.21 -3.90
C ASN A 229 18.46 -27.53 -4.11
N LEU A 230 17.63 -27.64 -5.15
CA LEU A 230 16.92 -28.89 -5.49
C LEU A 230 17.85 -29.97 -6.03
N VAL A 231 18.95 -29.58 -6.66
CA VAL A 231 19.91 -30.51 -7.30
C VAL A 231 21.15 -30.67 -6.44
N TRP A 232 21.57 -29.62 -5.75
CA TRP A 232 22.80 -29.61 -4.97
C TRP A 232 22.59 -28.97 -3.58
N PRO A 233 22.09 -29.74 -2.60
CA PRO A 233 21.81 -29.23 -1.26
C PRO A 233 23.06 -28.73 -0.52
N GLU A 234 24.21 -29.34 -0.77
CA GLU A 234 25.52 -28.96 -0.20
C GLU A 234 25.94 -27.54 -0.60
N ALA A 235 25.40 -27.01 -1.71
CA ALA A 235 25.67 -25.65 -2.17
C ALA A 235 24.81 -24.59 -1.45
N SER A 236 23.95 -24.99 -0.52
CA SER A 236 23.05 -24.10 0.22
C SER A 236 23.70 -22.88 0.89
N PRO A 237 24.92 -22.93 1.49
CA PRO A 237 25.54 -21.74 2.06
C PRO A 237 25.91 -20.71 1.00
N TYR A 238 26.34 -21.16 -0.19
CA TYR A 238 26.66 -20.26 -1.30
C TYR A 238 25.40 -19.64 -1.89
N VAL A 239 24.34 -20.44 -2.05
CA VAL A 239 23.04 -19.95 -2.51
C VAL A 239 22.48 -18.91 -1.54
N LEU A 240 22.51 -19.17 -0.24
CA LEU A 240 22.08 -18.21 0.78
C LEU A 240 22.89 -16.92 0.71
N ALA A 241 24.22 -17.01 0.59
CA ALA A 241 25.08 -15.84 0.45
C ALA A 241 24.69 -14.98 -0.78
N THR A 242 24.40 -15.61 -1.91
CA THR A 242 23.93 -14.88 -3.11
C THR A 242 22.58 -14.21 -2.88
N GLN A 243 21.63 -14.88 -2.21
CA GLN A 243 20.32 -14.30 -1.86
C GLN A 243 20.47 -13.07 -0.97
N LEU A 244 21.35 -13.13 0.03
CA LEU A 244 21.64 -12.01 0.92
C LEU A 244 22.32 -10.85 0.17
N MET A 245 23.28 -11.13 -0.71
CA MET A 245 23.90 -10.09 -1.53
C MET A 245 22.89 -9.41 -2.47
N LEU A 246 21.99 -10.18 -3.09
CA LEU A 246 20.91 -9.63 -3.90
C LEU A 246 19.98 -8.76 -3.06
N TYR A 247 19.60 -9.21 -1.87
CA TYR A 247 18.75 -8.45 -0.97
C TYR A 247 19.41 -7.12 -0.54
N LEU A 248 20.70 -7.14 -0.20
CA LEU A 248 21.48 -5.93 0.10
C LEU A 248 21.58 -4.99 -1.10
N THR A 249 21.83 -5.54 -2.29
CA THR A 249 21.91 -4.76 -3.54
C THR A 249 20.57 -4.07 -3.83
N GLY A 250 19.46 -4.79 -3.62
CA GLY A 250 18.12 -4.22 -3.68
C GLY A 250 17.88 -3.09 -2.70
N PHE A 251 18.32 -3.26 -1.46
CA PHE A 251 18.22 -2.21 -0.44
C PHE A 251 19.00 -0.95 -0.84
N TRP A 252 20.23 -1.12 -1.33
CA TRP A 252 21.05 0.00 -1.80
C TRP A 252 20.43 0.74 -2.98
N PHE A 253 19.90 0.00 -3.96
CA PHE A 253 19.29 0.59 -5.15
C PHE A 253 17.94 1.26 -4.85
N THR A 254 17.17 0.74 -3.90
CA THR A 254 15.84 1.25 -3.53
C THR A 254 15.88 2.32 -2.43
N SER A 255 17.01 2.48 -1.71
CA SER A 255 17.18 3.46 -0.62
C SER A 255 17.18 4.91 -1.09
N THR A 256 17.44 5.16 -2.38
CA THR A 256 17.34 6.51 -2.97
C THR A 256 15.90 6.89 -3.28
N ARG A 257 15.03 6.85 -2.27
CA ARG A 257 13.69 7.44 -2.36
C ARG A 257 13.87 8.92 -2.70
N SER A 258 13.52 9.30 -3.94
CA SER A 258 13.66 10.67 -4.42
C SER A 258 12.95 11.60 -3.45
N ARG A 259 13.54 12.76 -3.14
CA ARG A 259 12.98 13.75 -2.19
C ARG A 259 11.55 14.18 -2.57
N LYS A 260 11.15 13.94 -3.83
CA LYS A 260 9.83 14.17 -4.42
C LYS A 260 8.79 13.09 -4.09
N GLU A 261 9.20 11.90 -3.64
CA GLU A 261 8.35 10.77 -3.21
C GLU A 261 8.16 10.70 -1.68
N ARG A 262 8.66 11.70 -0.94
CA ARG A 262 8.34 11.82 0.48
C ARG A 262 6.87 12.20 0.59
N PRO A 263 6.03 11.39 1.23
CA PRO A 263 4.65 11.77 1.42
C PRO A 263 4.59 13.02 2.29
N TYR A 264 4.09 14.11 1.70
CA TYR A 264 3.72 15.31 2.42
C TYR A 264 2.41 15.03 3.18
N ALA A 265 2.10 15.84 4.18
CA ALA A 265 0.84 15.74 4.92
C ALA A 265 -0.33 15.80 3.93
N GLY A 266 -1.07 14.69 3.77
CA GLY A 266 -2.15 14.54 2.79
C GLY A 266 -1.88 13.56 1.63
N HIS A 267 -0.70 12.92 1.56
CA HIS A 267 -0.51 11.86 0.56
C HIS A 267 -1.49 10.69 0.84
N PRO A 268 -2.29 10.22 -0.13
CA PRO A 268 -3.34 9.21 0.09
C PRO A 268 -2.84 7.90 0.74
N GLU A 269 -1.57 7.52 0.53
CA GLU A 269 -0.96 6.35 1.16
C GLU A 269 -0.73 6.54 2.68
N LEU A 270 -0.50 7.77 3.17
CA LEU A 270 -0.41 8.04 4.61
C LEU A 270 -1.80 8.02 5.26
N LEU A 271 -2.81 8.56 4.60
CA LEU A 271 -4.20 8.53 5.08
C LEU A 271 -4.70 7.09 5.21
N GLU A 272 -4.41 6.20 4.26
CA GLU A 272 -4.68 4.76 4.38
C GLU A 272 -3.94 4.10 5.56
N MET A 273 -2.73 4.55 5.90
CA MET A 273 -1.95 3.99 7.01
C MET A 273 -2.47 4.46 8.38
N TYR A 274 -2.95 5.71 8.49
CA TYR A 274 -3.59 6.23 9.69
C TYR A 274 -5.01 5.70 9.89
N SER A 275 -5.78 5.48 8.81
CA SER A 275 -7.14 4.94 8.91
C SER A 275 -7.18 3.44 9.26
N GLN A 276 -6.09 2.71 9.05
CA GLN A 276 -5.97 1.28 9.40
C GLN A 276 -5.52 1.01 10.84
N HIS A 277 -5.33 2.03 11.69
CA HIS A 277 -5.11 1.87 13.14
C HIS A 277 -6.32 2.40 13.94
N PRO A 278 -7.42 1.64 14.04
CA PRO A 278 -8.44 1.92 15.06
C PRO A 278 -7.95 1.32 16.39
N GLY A 279 -7.09 2.03 17.12
CA GLY A 279 -6.63 1.52 18.41
C GLY A 279 -5.41 2.19 19.03
N ALA A 280 -5.31 3.52 19.00
CA ALA A 280 -4.40 4.26 19.88
C ALA A 280 -4.92 5.67 20.21
N ALA A 281 -6.24 5.84 20.26
CA ALA A 281 -6.86 6.95 20.95
C ALA A 281 -7.40 6.39 22.27
N SER A 282 -6.50 6.17 23.22
CA SER A 282 -6.86 6.23 24.63
C SER A 282 -6.38 7.57 25.13
N GLU A 283 -7.36 8.38 25.51
CA GLU A 283 -7.23 9.57 26.32
C GLU A 283 -6.33 9.28 27.52
N ASP A 284 -5.20 10.00 27.62
CA ASP A 284 -4.55 10.46 28.85
C ASP A 284 -3.10 10.86 28.53
N ASP A 285 -2.92 12.11 28.09
CA ASP A 285 -1.79 12.95 28.51
C ASP A 285 -1.99 14.41 28.05
N ILE A 286 -3.10 14.99 28.52
CA ILE A 286 -3.23 16.45 28.62
C ILE A 286 -2.45 16.88 29.86
N GLN A 287 -1.11 16.98 29.79
CA GLN A 287 -0.30 17.77 30.75
C GLN A 287 1.20 17.86 30.40
N SER A 288 1.56 18.63 29.35
CA SER A 288 2.84 19.39 29.31
C SER A 288 2.99 20.23 28.03
N ALA A 289 2.03 21.12 27.77
CA ALA A 289 2.28 22.26 26.88
C ALA A 289 2.85 23.42 27.72
N LYS A 290 4.13 23.34 28.08
CA LYS A 290 4.88 24.45 28.68
C LYS A 290 5.10 25.48 27.57
N CYS A 291 4.31 26.56 27.59
CA CYS A 291 4.54 27.75 26.75
C CYS A 291 6.03 28.16 26.80
N PRO A 292 6.72 28.29 25.65
CA PRO A 292 7.94 29.07 25.62
C PRO A 292 7.59 30.56 25.61
N SER A 293 7.98 31.24 26.69
CA SER A 293 7.87 32.69 26.85
C SER A 293 8.55 33.45 25.70
N PRO A 294 7.99 34.59 25.26
CA PRO A 294 8.59 35.41 24.20
C PRO A 294 9.88 36.10 24.71
N LEU A 295 10.93 36.02 23.89
CA LEU A 295 12.21 36.72 24.11
C LEU A 295 12.01 38.24 24.02
N PRO A 296 12.67 39.04 24.88
CA PRO A 296 12.57 40.50 24.83
C PRO A 296 13.36 41.11 23.65
N PRO A 297 13.02 42.33 23.22
CA PRO A 297 13.63 42.99 22.08
C PRO A 297 15.08 43.39 22.37
N ARG A 298 15.98 43.09 21.42
CA ARG A 298 17.38 43.49 21.46
C ARG A 298 17.52 44.85 20.78
N ASP A 299 17.43 45.91 21.58
CA ASP A 299 17.76 47.26 21.13
C ASP A 299 19.28 47.49 21.02
N GLY A 300 19.64 48.05 19.86
CA GLY A 300 20.72 48.98 19.53
C GLY A 300 22.04 48.94 20.29
N SER A 301 23.15 48.85 19.52
CA SER A 301 24.23 49.85 19.63
C SER A 301 25.26 49.70 18.50
N THR A 302 25.30 50.73 17.65
CA THR A 302 26.46 51.48 17.13
C THR A 302 27.81 50.80 16.81
N GLY A 303 28.40 51.22 15.68
CA GLY A 303 29.83 51.08 15.37
C GLY A 303 30.08 50.66 13.91
N SER A 304 29.98 51.56 12.94
CA SER A 304 31.11 52.38 12.47
C SER A 304 32.39 51.59 12.13
N LYS A 305 32.64 51.42 10.83
CA LYS A 305 33.90 51.61 10.08
C LYS A 305 34.00 50.61 8.92
N HIS A 306 33.82 51.09 7.69
CA HIS A 306 34.89 51.54 6.79
C HIS A 306 35.58 50.37 6.07
N ARG A 307 35.45 50.38 4.72
CA ARG A 307 36.57 50.55 3.76
C ARG A 307 36.66 49.49 2.63
N SER A 308 36.54 50.03 1.41
CA SER A 308 37.17 49.66 0.12
C SER A 308 36.73 48.35 -0.54
N LEU A 309 36.08 48.36 -1.72
CA LEU A 309 36.63 48.64 -3.07
C LEU A 309 37.94 47.89 -3.36
N LYS A 310 37.84 46.78 -4.09
CA LYS A 310 38.16 46.72 -5.53
C LYS A 310 37.54 45.46 -6.13
#